data_AF-E0NWT0-F1
#
_entry.id   AF-E0NWT0-F1
#
_cell.length_a   1.000
_cell.length_b   1.000
_cell.length_c   1.000
_cell.angle_alpha   90.00
_cell.angle_beta   90.00
_cell.angle_gamma   90.00
#
_symmetry.space_group_name_H-M   'P 1'
#
loop_
_entity.id
_entity.type
_entity.pdbx_description
1 polymer ?
#
loop_
_entity_poly.entity_id
_entity_poly.type
_entity_poly.pdbx_seq_one_letter_code
_entity_poly.pdbx_strand_id
1 'polypeptide(L)'
;MNLWSNIYTYGLTPEEMEWVRRTFVTDFGYHLYEAEEFSDLLAFPAIGLFVQPHAMDADEREILLNFYHEAYAEDRSLVIVFMERVEIPPALIDTSLYIYDGGPEHTAQVRGALAFCAGVRDCERSEAQATMVDFDEEE
;
A
#
# COMPACT_ATOMS: atom_id res chain seq x y z
N MET A 1 -19.26 1.50 -1.44
CA MET A 1 -18.08 1.11 -0.64
C MET A 1 -16.85 1.62 -1.36
N ASN A 2 -15.98 2.36 -0.68
CA ASN A 2 -14.86 3.08 -1.31
C ASN A 2 -13.68 2.10 -1.48
N LEU A 3 -13.78 1.20 -2.46
CA LEU A 3 -12.86 0.08 -2.71
C LEU A 3 -11.44 0.49 -3.17
N TRP A 4 -11.07 1.77 -3.12
CA TRP A 4 -9.91 2.32 -3.83
C TRP A 4 -8.80 2.82 -2.90
N SER A 5 -9.06 2.90 -1.59
CA SER A 5 -8.09 3.35 -0.58
C SER A 5 -7.89 2.27 0.48
N ASN A 6 -7.50 1.08 0.00
CA ASN A 6 -7.29 -0.10 0.84
C ASN A 6 -5.85 -0.13 1.37
N ILE A 7 -5.73 -0.48 2.64
CA ILE A 7 -4.47 -0.81 3.30
C ILE A 7 -4.55 -2.28 3.70
N TYR A 8 -3.53 -3.05 3.35
CA TYR A 8 -3.41 -4.44 3.78
C TYR A 8 -2.30 -4.59 4.81
N THR A 9 -2.51 -5.49 5.76
CA THR A 9 -1.52 -5.92 6.75
C THR A 9 -1.22 -7.39 6.58
N TYR A 10 0.04 -7.81 6.75
CA TYR A 10 0.42 -9.23 6.70
C TYR A 10 1.41 -9.57 7.81
N GLY A 11 1.04 -10.58 8.61
CA GLY A 11 1.87 -11.07 9.71
C GLY A 11 2.01 -10.12 10.91
N LEU A 12 1.25 -9.02 10.95
CA LEU A 12 1.30 -8.06 12.05
C LEU A 12 0.68 -8.65 13.32
N THR A 13 1.27 -8.34 14.46
CA THR A 13 0.65 -8.63 15.75
C THR A 13 -0.61 -7.79 15.96
N PRO A 14 -1.53 -8.19 16.86
CA PRO A 14 -2.73 -7.39 17.16
C PRO A 14 -2.42 -5.95 17.61
N GLU A 15 -1.32 -5.77 18.36
CA GLU A 15 -0.87 -4.45 18.82
C GLU A 15 -0.42 -3.56 17.65
N GLU A 16 0.34 -4.13 16.71
CA GLU A 16 0.77 -3.41 15.50
C GLU A 16 -0.40 -3.10 14.58
N MET A 17 -1.33 -4.03 14.39
CA MET A 17 -2.54 -3.79 13.62
C MET A 17 -3.38 -2.67 14.23
N GLU A 18 -3.56 -2.66 15.55
CA GLU A 18 -4.27 -1.58 16.23
C GLU A 18 -3.53 -0.24 16.06
N TRP A 19 -2.20 -0.25 16.15
CA TRP A 19 -1.40 0.93 15.90
C TRP A 19 -1.55 1.44 14.46
N VAL A 20 -1.47 0.58 13.45
CA VAL A 20 -1.69 0.95 12.03
C VAL A 20 -3.08 1.54 11.86
N ARG A 21 -4.10 0.88 12.41
CA ARG A 21 -5.48 1.36 12.37
C ARG A 21 -5.61 2.76 12.95
N ARG A 22 -5.11 2.97 14.16
CA ARG A 22 -5.19 4.28 14.84
C ARG A 22 -4.37 5.36 14.14
N THR A 23 -3.24 4.99 13.54
CA THR A 23 -2.26 5.96 13.02
C THR A 23 -2.56 6.38 11.59
N PHE A 24 -3.06 5.46 10.75
CA PHE A 24 -3.21 5.70 9.32
C PHE A 24 -4.65 5.54 8.82
N VAL A 25 -5.55 4.92 9.59
CA VAL A 25 -6.88 4.54 9.08
C VAL A 25 -7.98 5.39 9.69
N THR A 26 -8.08 5.44 11.02
CA THR A 26 -9.22 6.03 11.76
C THR A 26 -9.53 7.47 11.36
N ASP A 27 -8.50 8.31 11.20
CA ASP A 27 -8.67 9.73 10.89
C ASP A 27 -8.75 10.02 9.37
N PHE A 28 -8.42 9.05 8.52
CA PHE A 28 -8.26 9.25 7.07
C PHE A 28 -9.31 8.53 6.23
N GLY A 29 -10.14 7.67 6.85
CA GLY A 29 -11.23 6.98 6.17
C GLY A 29 -10.80 5.86 5.23
N TYR A 30 -9.56 5.37 5.37
CA TYR A 30 -9.07 4.21 4.64
C TYR A 30 -9.70 2.92 5.16
N HIS A 31 -9.59 1.85 4.38
CA HIS A 31 -10.02 0.52 4.80
C HIS A 31 -8.81 -0.33 5.15
N LEU A 32 -8.82 -0.98 6.32
CA LEU A 32 -7.75 -1.87 6.76
C LEU A 32 -8.20 -3.32 6.66
N TYR A 33 -7.41 -4.13 5.97
CA TYR A 33 -7.63 -5.56 5.80
C TYR A 33 -6.41 -6.33 6.29
N GLU A 34 -6.65 -7.46 6.95
CA GLU A 34 -5.61 -8.44 7.27
C GLU A 34 -5.57 -9.47 6.15
N ALA A 35 -4.40 -9.67 5.56
CA ALA A 35 -4.15 -10.73 4.60
C ALA A 35 -3.82 -12.02 5.35
N GLU A 36 -4.55 -13.10 5.05
CA GLU A 36 -4.30 -14.42 5.60
C GLU A 36 -3.20 -15.14 4.80
N GLU A 37 -3.17 -14.91 3.48
CA GLU A 37 -2.16 -15.46 2.57
C GLU A 37 -1.36 -14.35 1.88
N PHE A 38 -0.09 -14.60 1.56
CA PHE A 38 0.75 -13.63 0.86
C PHE A 38 0.14 -13.19 -0.47
N SER A 39 -0.52 -14.10 -1.18
CA SER A 39 -1.19 -13.82 -2.46
C SER A 39 -2.27 -12.74 -2.36
N ASP A 40 -2.91 -12.58 -1.20
CA ASP A 40 -3.94 -11.55 -1.01
C ASP A 40 -3.37 -10.13 -1.12
N LEU A 41 -2.10 -9.94 -0.75
CA LEU A 41 -1.41 -8.65 -0.88
C LEU A 41 -1.25 -8.20 -2.33
N LEU A 42 -1.22 -9.15 -3.26
CA LEU A 42 -0.98 -8.91 -4.68
C LEU A 42 -2.28 -8.95 -5.50
N ALA A 43 -3.32 -9.59 -4.97
CA ALA A 43 -4.56 -9.86 -5.69
C ALA A 43 -5.44 -8.62 -5.89
N PHE A 44 -5.34 -7.63 -5.00
CA PHE A 44 -6.22 -6.47 -4.97
C PHE A 44 -5.45 -5.15 -4.97
N PRO A 45 -5.99 -4.10 -5.61
CA PRO A 45 -5.39 -2.78 -5.57
C PRO A 45 -5.42 -2.24 -4.14
N ALA A 46 -4.27 -1.70 -3.73
CA ALA A 46 -4.04 -1.10 -2.44
C ALA A 46 -3.32 0.24 -2.61
N ILE A 47 -3.41 1.07 -1.58
CA ILE A 47 -2.57 2.27 -1.44
C ILE A 47 -1.43 2.04 -0.45
N GLY A 48 -1.55 1.03 0.42
CA GLY A 48 -0.57 0.74 1.45
C GLY A 48 -0.51 -0.74 1.83
N LEU A 49 0.70 -1.26 2.00
CA LEU A 49 0.96 -2.58 2.59
C LEU A 49 1.81 -2.39 3.85
N PHE A 50 1.39 -2.97 4.97
CA PHE A 50 2.18 -3.05 6.19
C PHE A 50 2.52 -4.52 6.42
N VAL A 51 3.81 -4.84 6.37
CA VAL A 51 4.27 -6.23 6.27
C VAL A 51 5.26 -6.51 7.39
N GLN A 52 5.06 -7.64 8.07
CA GLN A 52 6.07 -8.19 8.97
C GLN A 52 7.04 -9.08 8.17
N PRO A 53 8.33 -8.70 8.03
CA PRO A 53 9.28 -9.45 7.20
C PRO A 53 9.47 -10.90 7.64
N HIS A 54 9.34 -11.20 8.94
CA HIS A 54 9.51 -12.56 9.46
C HIS A 54 8.32 -13.48 9.16
N ALA A 55 7.18 -12.93 8.76
CA ALA A 55 6.03 -13.70 8.30
C ALA A 55 6.16 -14.11 6.83
N MET A 56 7.20 -13.63 6.14
CA MET A 56 7.47 -13.93 4.73
C MET A 56 8.76 -14.72 4.58
N ASP A 57 8.75 -15.69 3.68
CA ASP A 57 9.98 -16.35 3.23
C ASP A 57 10.76 -15.48 2.24
N ALA A 58 12.01 -15.88 1.95
CA ALA A 58 12.89 -15.12 1.07
C ALA A 58 12.32 -14.96 -0.35
N ASP A 59 11.69 -16.02 -0.88
CA ASP A 59 11.02 -16.02 -2.19
C ASP A 59 9.83 -15.06 -2.21
N GLU A 60 8.96 -15.07 -1.20
CA GLU A 60 7.81 -14.16 -1.11
C GLU A 60 8.25 -12.69 -1.05
N ARG A 61 9.33 -12.43 -0.31
CA ARG A 61 9.91 -11.09 -0.25
C ARG A 61 10.45 -10.64 -1.61
N GLU A 62 11.14 -11.53 -2.33
CA GLU A 62 11.60 -11.24 -3.68
C GLU A 62 10.43 -10.95 -4.62
N ILE A 63 9.37 -11.77 -4.55
CA ILE A 63 8.14 -11.58 -5.34
C ILE A 63 7.50 -10.22 -5.03
N LEU A 64 7.37 -9.84 -3.76
CA LEU A 64 6.78 -8.55 -3.36
C LEU A 64 7.59 -7.36 -3.90
N LEU A 65 8.92 -7.43 -3.80
CA LEU A 65 9.80 -6.37 -4.26
C LEU A 65 9.81 -6.27 -5.79
N ASN A 66 9.79 -7.41 -6.50
CA ASN A 66 9.68 -7.43 -7.95
C ASN A 66 8.34 -6.87 -8.42
N PHE A 67 7.23 -7.30 -7.80
CA PHE A 67 5.90 -6.74 -8.06
C PHE A 67 5.87 -5.23 -7.88
N TYR A 68 6.45 -4.73 -6.78
CA TYR A 68 6.56 -3.29 -6.55
C TYR A 68 7.39 -2.59 -7.63
N HIS A 69 8.55 -3.15 -7.96
CA HIS A 69 9.46 -2.60 -8.98
C HIS A 69 8.79 -2.51 -10.35
N GLU A 70 8.08 -3.56 -10.76
CA GLU A 70 7.47 -3.65 -12.09
C GLU A 70 6.19 -2.81 -12.21
N ALA A 71 5.38 -2.72 -11.16
CA ALA A 71 4.04 -2.13 -11.23
C ALA A 71 3.88 -0.77 -10.54
N TYR A 72 4.79 -0.38 -9.64
CA TYR A 72 4.58 0.78 -8.75
C TYR A 72 5.79 1.70 -8.56
N ALA A 73 7.00 1.27 -8.94
CA ALA A 73 8.20 2.09 -8.70
C ALA A 73 8.20 3.40 -9.51
N GLU A 74 7.55 3.43 -10.67
CA GLU A 74 7.49 4.61 -11.54
C GLU A 74 6.47 5.64 -11.05
N ASP A 75 5.22 5.23 -10.85
CA ASP A 75 4.09 6.09 -10.48
C ASP A 75 3.96 6.29 -8.96
N ARG A 76 4.59 5.43 -8.15
CA ARG A 76 4.60 5.48 -6.69
C ARG A 76 3.19 5.45 -6.08
N SER A 77 2.23 4.78 -6.73
CA SER A 77 0.84 4.65 -6.27
C SER A 77 0.62 3.56 -5.21
N LEU A 78 1.69 2.94 -4.72
CA LEU A 78 1.69 2.01 -3.60
C LEU A 78 2.77 2.38 -2.58
N VAL A 79 2.42 2.30 -1.30
CA VAL A 79 3.36 2.38 -0.18
C VAL A 79 3.56 0.98 0.41
N ILE A 80 4.81 0.58 0.64
CA ILE A 80 5.09 -0.63 1.44
C ILE A 80 5.88 -0.22 2.67
N VAL A 81 5.41 -0.64 3.84
CA VAL A 81 6.03 -0.40 5.13
C VAL A 81 6.42 -1.75 5.74
N PHE A 82 7.71 -1.98 5.87
CA PHE A 82 8.24 -3.12 6.59
C PHE A 82 8.32 -2.78 8.08
N MET A 83 7.66 -3.58 8.91
CA MET A 83 7.58 -3.36 10.36
C MET A 83 8.90 -3.66 11.09
N GLU A 84 9.82 -4.36 10.42
CA GLU A 84 11.18 -4.63 10.88
C GLU A 84 12.22 -4.38 9.78
N ARG A 85 13.51 -4.44 10.15
CA ARG A 85 14.61 -4.24 9.21
C ARG A 85 14.62 -5.28 8.12
N VAL A 86 14.68 -4.79 6.88
CA VAL A 86 14.83 -5.61 5.68
C VAL A 86 15.89 -4.98 4.76
N GLU A 87 16.55 -5.80 3.96
CA GLU A 87 17.44 -5.32 2.90
C GLU A 87 16.60 -4.88 1.70
N ILE A 88 16.57 -3.57 1.44
CA ILE A 88 15.91 -3.00 0.26
C ILE A 88 16.93 -2.99 -0.90
N PRO A 89 16.60 -3.55 -2.07
CA PRO A 89 17.47 -3.52 -3.23
C PRO A 89 17.85 -2.09 -3.63
N PRO A 90 19.09 -1.82 -4.09
CA PRO A 90 19.53 -0.48 -4.49
C PRO A 90 18.64 0.21 -5.52
N ALA A 91 18.03 -0.56 -6.42
CA ALA A 91 17.10 -0.05 -7.43
C ALA A 91 15.82 0.57 -6.83
N LEU A 92 15.50 0.26 -5.57
CA LEU A 92 14.26 0.66 -4.90
C LEU A 92 14.49 1.64 -3.73
N ILE A 93 15.73 2.06 -3.47
CA ILE A 93 16.07 2.91 -2.31
C ILE A 93 15.35 4.27 -2.33
N ASP A 94 15.10 4.84 -3.50
CA ASP A 94 14.45 6.15 -3.67
C ASP A 94 12.93 6.07 -3.97
N THR A 95 12.30 4.94 -3.65
CA THR A 95 10.87 4.68 -3.89
C THR A 95 10.04 4.70 -2.61
N SER A 96 8.72 4.46 -2.68
CA SER A 96 7.81 4.48 -1.52
C SER A 96 7.87 3.19 -0.68
N LEU A 97 9.10 2.71 -0.42
CA LEU A 97 9.38 1.62 0.50
C LEU A 97 9.96 2.20 1.79
N TYR A 98 9.36 1.83 2.93
CA TYR A 98 9.74 2.36 4.24
C TYR A 98 10.05 1.21 5.19
N ILE A 99 11.02 1.43 6.06
CA ILE A 99 11.29 0.56 7.21
C ILE A 99 10.84 1.34 8.44
N TYR A 100 9.87 0.79 9.17
CA TYR A 100 9.37 1.44 10.37
C TYR A 100 10.44 1.46 11.46
N ASP A 101 10.70 2.64 12.04
CA ASP A 101 11.66 2.83 13.13
C ASP A 101 11.03 3.37 14.42
N GLY A 102 9.70 3.58 14.46
CA GLY A 102 9.03 4.20 15.60
C GLY A 102 9.08 5.73 15.62
N GLY A 103 9.72 6.36 14.63
CA GLY A 103 9.91 7.80 14.57
C GLY A 103 8.62 8.56 14.18
N PRO A 104 8.33 9.71 14.80
CA PRO A 104 7.21 10.56 14.38
C PRO A 104 7.41 11.14 12.97
N GLU A 105 8.67 11.37 12.57
CA GLU A 105 9.02 11.85 11.23
C GLU A 105 8.69 10.80 10.15
N HIS A 106 9.06 9.54 10.38
CA HIS A 106 8.69 8.44 9.47
C HIS A 106 7.17 8.24 9.39
N THR A 107 6.47 8.35 10.53
CA THR A 107 5.01 8.27 10.54
C THR A 107 4.39 9.36 9.67
N ALA A 108 4.91 10.59 9.72
CA ALA A 108 4.44 11.68 8.86
C ALA A 108 4.77 11.44 7.37
N GLN A 109 5.93 10.87 7.07
CA GLN A 109 6.31 10.51 5.70
C GLN A 109 5.37 9.45 5.11
N VAL A 110 5.14 8.35 5.84
CA VAL A 110 4.21 7.28 5.44
C VAL A 110 2.80 7.83 5.23
N ARG A 111 2.31 8.70 6.14
CA ARG A 111 1.02 9.38 5.96
C ARG A 111 0.95 10.21 4.68
N GLY A 112 1.99 11.00 4.40
CA GLY A 112 2.08 11.80 3.18
C GLY A 112 2.07 10.93 1.92
N ALA A 113 2.82 9.83 1.94
CA ALA A 113 2.86 8.89 0.83
C ALA A 113 1.50 8.20 0.61
N LEU A 114 0.84 7.72 1.67
CA LEU A 114 -0.49 7.11 1.56
C LEU A 114 -1.53 8.10 1.00
N ALA A 115 -1.50 9.37 1.43
CA ALA A 115 -2.38 10.40 0.91
C ALA A 115 -2.14 10.68 -0.59
N PHE A 116 -0.88 10.68 -1.02
CA PHE A 116 -0.53 10.77 -2.43
C PHE A 116 -1.09 9.59 -3.23
N CYS A 117 -0.86 8.36 -2.77
CA CYS A 117 -1.36 7.15 -3.42
C CYS A 117 -2.90 7.14 -3.49
N ALA A 118 -3.59 7.56 -2.43
CA ALA A 118 -5.04 7.72 -2.44
C ALA A 118 -5.50 8.71 -3.52
N GLY A 119 -4.81 9.84 -3.67
CA GLY A 119 -5.06 10.81 -4.74
C GLY A 119 -4.89 10.24 -6.14
N VAL A 120 -3.85 9.40 -6.36
CA VAL A 120 -3.66 8.70 -7.65
C VAL A 120 -4.85 7.79 -7.93
N ARG A 121 -5.28 6.97 -6.96
CA ARG A 121 -6.42 6.06 -7.11
C ARG A 121 -7.75 6.79 -7.36
N ASP A 122 -7.95 7.93 -6.70
CA ASP A 122 -9.12 8.78 -6.96
C ASP A 122 -9.11 9.33 -8.39
N CYS A 123 -7.94 9.70 -8.94
CA CYS A 123 -7.81 10.15 -10.34
C CYS A 123 -8.13 9.02 -11.32
N GLU A 124 -7.50 7.85 -11.16
CA GLU A 124 -7.76 6.67 -11.99
C GLU A 124 -9.24 6.29 -12.00
N ARG A 125 -9.89 6.36 -10.83
CA ARG A 125 -11.33 6.13 -10.71
C ARG A 125 -12.13 7.16 -11.51
N SER A 126 -11.80 8.44 -11.39
CA SER A 126 -12.49 9.51 -12.11
C SER A 126 -12.33 9.37 -13.63
N GLU A 127 -11.16 8.98 -14.11
CA GLU A 127 -10.90 8.73 -15.53
C GLU A 127 -11.65 7.49 -16.05
N ALA A 128 -11.66 6.40 -15.27
CA ALA A 128 -12.42 5.20 -15.61
C ALA A 128 -13.94 5.47 -15.67
N GLN A 129 -14.46 6.30 -14.75
CA GLN A 129 -15.86 6.72 -14.75
C GLN A 129 -16.17 7.61 -15.95
N ALA A 130 -15.30 8.57 -16.29
CA ALA A 130 -15.49 9.43 -17.46
C ALA A 130 -15.51 8.62 -18.77
N THR A 131 -14.64 7.63 -18.89
CA THR A 131 -14.57 6.76 -20.08
C THR A 131 -15.81 5.88 -20.23
N MET A 132 -16.48 5.48 -19.14
CA MET A 132 -17.73 4.72 -19.20
C MET A 132 -18.96 5.58 -19.54
N VAL A 133 -18.94 6.88 -19.26
CA VAL A 133 -20.03 7.80 -19.59
C VAL A 133 -20.03 8.18 -21.08
N ASP A 134 -18.88 8.11 -21.75
CA ASP A 134 -18.72 8.42 -23.18
C ASP A 134 -19.32 7.36 -24.13
N PHE A 135 -19.73 6.18 -23.62
CA PHE A 135 -20.35 5.11 -24.43
C PHE A 135 -21.89 5.12 -24.45
N ASP A 136 -22.54 6.07 -23.75
CA ASP A 136 -24.02 6.17 -23.69
C ASP A 136 -24.62 7.30 -24.56
N GLU A 137 -23.80 7.99 -25.38
CA GLU A 137 -24.26 8.99 -26.37
C GLU A 137 -23.88 8.61 -27.81
N GLU A 138 -24.50 7.56 -28.36
CA GLU A 138 -24.82 7.50 -29.79
C GLU A 138 -26.19 6.79 -29.95
N GLU A 139 -27.20 7.57 -30.35
CA GLU A 139 -28.58 7.17 -30.68
C GLU A 139 -28.68 6.07 -31.75
#